data_AF-A0A941TFS4-F1
#
_entry.id   AF-A0A941TFS4-F1
#
_cell.length_a   1.000
_cell.length_b   1.000
_cell.length_c   1.000
_cell.angle_alpha   90.00
_cell.angle_beta   90.00
_cell.angle_gamma   90.00
#
_symmetry.space_group_name_H-M   'P 1'
#
loop_
_entity.id
_entity.type
_entity.pdbx_description
1 polymer ?
#
loop_
_entity_poly.entity_id
_entity_poly.type
_entity_poly.pdbx_seq_one_letter_code
_entity_poly.pdbx_strand_id
1 'polypeptide(L)'
;MESQSDKVRAYLYALLVHLGVFALLFIGLFWATPQAMPLLQGPVIEATLVGKVGAPVPTPPSKTPPAPPKEETAPPPASKPAPPPPPQPEKTPPPTVQKNDNRDQEKIAEMAQIKAEQAKKAEEEKVRQKQIELQQEKERKEAEAKEKQEQIQKQLEEIRKERAANEKKLKLAKEKMRQLDDLQKQQSSAKPVKAPPVDVPEAAEARTGANGTDSSLLAEYSSAIVKVVTDNWNRPDTTPSGVRCTITITQIPGGTVINTSIVSPCNADMVTQNSIKQAVTKAQPLPYKGYESVFQRNITFTFKYDGS
;
A
#
# COMPACT_ATOMS: atom_id res chain seq x y z
N MET A 1 27.64 -42.20 16.06
CA MET A 1 28.18 -41.04 15.33
C MET A 1 27.20 -40.73 14.21
N GLU A 2 26.42 -39.65 14.32
CA GLU A 2 25.48 -39.27 13.26
C GLU A 2 26.23 -38.79 12.02
N SER A 3 25.81 -39.28 10.85
CA SER A 3 26.40 -38.89 9.57
C SER A 3 26.09 -37.41 9.27
N GLN A 4 27.06 -36.69 8.70
CA GLN A 4 26.83 -35.33 8.17
C GLN A 4 25.63 -35.29 7.20
N SER A 5 25.37 -36.38 6.48
CA SER A 5 24.23 -36.48 5.56
C SER A 5 22.88 -36.46 6.29
N ASP A 6 22.79 -37.10 7.46
CA ASP A 6 21.57 -37.15 8.26
C ASP A 6 21.26 -35.77 8.86
N LYS A 7 22.30 -35.04 9.28
CA LYS A 7 22.16 -33.65 9.76
C LYS A 7 21.67 -32.72 8.64
N VAL A 8 22.26 -32.81 7.44
CA VAL A 8 21.84 -31.98 6.29
C VAL A 8 20.39 -32.28 5.89
N ARG A 9 19.99 -33.55 5.88
CA ARG A 9 18.60 -33.96 5.61
C ARG A 9 17.65 -33.44 6.68
N ALA A 10 18.02 -33.55 7.96
CA ALA A 10 17.23 -33.02 9.06
C ALA A 10 17.04 -31.49 8.96
N TYR A 11 18.10 -30.75 8.64
CA TYR A 11 18.00 -29.31 8.39
C TYR A 11 17.12 -28.97 7.19
N LEU A 12 17.23 -29.73 6.09
CA LEU A 12 16.37 -29.57 4.91
C LEU A 12 14.90 -29.81 5.25
N TYR A 13 14.57 -30.90 5.95
CA TYR A 13 13.20 -31.20 6.37
C TYR A 13 12.66 -30.16 7.34
N ALA A 14 13.47 -29.73 8.31
CA ALA A 14 13.09 -28.67 9.23
C ALA A 14 12.77 -27.38 8.47
N LEU A 15 13.63 -26.96 7.54
CA LEU A 15 13.40 -25.76 6.73
C LEU A 15 12.13 -25.88 5.87
N LEU A 16 11.89 -27.05 5.29
CA LEU A 16 10.69 -27.33 4.47
C LEU A 16 9.40 -27.25 5.31
N VAL A 17 9.40 -27.81 6.52
CA VAL A 17 8.25 -27.72 7.45
C VAL A 17 8.00 -26.27 7.86
N HIS A 18 9.04 -25.51 8.20
CA HIS A 18 8.89 -24.11 8.57
C HIS A 18 8.31 -23.29 7.41
N LEU A 19 8.83 -23.47 6.19
CA LEU A 19 8.29 -22.80 5.00
C LEU A 19 6.83 -23.18 4.74
N GLY A 20 6.45 -24.44 4.95
CA GLY A 20 5.07 -24.89 4.84
C GLY A 20 4.14 -24.20 5.83
N VAL A 21 4.55 -24.06 7.10
CA VAL A 21 3.77 -23.36 8.13
C VAL A 21 3.63 -21.88 7.79
N PHE A 22 4.70 -21.20 7.35
CA PHE A 22 4.63 -19.81 6.92
C PHE A 22 3.70 -19.62 5.71
N ALA A 23 3.73 -20.53 4.74
CA ALA A 23 2.82 -20.49 3.59
C ALA A 23 1.35 -20.63 4.03
N LEU A 24 1.04 -21.55 4.95
CA LEU A 24 -0.31 -21.72 5.48
C LEU A 24 -0.80 -20.50 6.26
N LEU A 25 0.05 -19.87 7.08
CA LEU A 25 -0.28 -18.62 7.76
C LEU A 25 -0.55 -17.49 6.77
N PHE A 26 0.27 -17.38 5.72
CA PHE A 26 0.12 -16.34 4.71
C PHE A 26 -1.17 -16.51 3.89
N ILE A 27 -1.53 -17.75 3.54
CA ILE A 27 -2.80 -18.08 2.86
C ILE A 27 -3.99 -17.76 3.77
N GLY A 28 -3.91 -18.09 5.07
CA GLY A 28 -4.94 -17.76 6.06
C GLY A 28 -5.17 -16.25 6.22
N LEU A 29 -4.09 -15.46 6.23
CA LEU A 29 -4.20 -13.99 6.25
C LEU A 29 -4.77 -13.43 4.95
N PHE A 30 -4.47 -14.03 3.79
CA PHE A 30 -5.01 -13.60 2.50
C PHE A 30 -6.52 -13.88 2.35
N TRP A 31 -7.04 -14.85 3.10
CA TRP A 31 -8.47 -15.20 3.13
C TRP A 31 -9.26 -14.52 4.26
N ALA A 32 -8.59 -13.99 5.28
CA ALA A 32 -9.22 -13.19 6.32
C ALA A 32 -9.57 -11.80 5.78
N THR A 33 -10.68 -11.71 5.05
CA THR A 33 -11.30 -10.41 4.74
C THR A 33 -11.68 -9.73 6.06
N PRO A 34 -11.29 -8.46 6.28
CA PRO A 34 -11.80 -7.70 7.41
C PRO A 34 -13.30 -7.55 7.17
N GLN A 35 -14.09 -8.31 7.91
CA GLN A 35 -15.52 -8.09 8.01
C GLN A 35 -15.70 -6.71 8.62
N ALA A 36 -16.03 -5.75 7.76
CA ALA A 36 -16.41 -4.41 8.16
C ALA A 36 -17.57 -4.57 9.13
N MET A 37 -17.32 -4.29 10.41
CA MET A 37 -18.40 -4.18 11.39
C MET A 37 -19.40 -3.17 10.80
N PRO A 38 -20.67 -3.54 10.59
CA PRO A 38 -21.66 -2.58 10.16
C PRO A 38 -21.73 -1.53 11.27
N LEU A 39 -21.22 -0.33 10.99
CA LEU A 39 -21.50 0.85 11.80
C LEU A 39 -23.01 0.98 11.78
N LEU A 40 -23.67 0.60 12.88
CA LEU A 40 -25.04 0.98 13.14
C LEU A 40 -25.10 2.50 12.99
N GLN A 41 -25.62 2.97 11.87
CA GLN A 41 -26.11 4.33 11.71
C GLN A 41 -27.39 4.45 12.53
N GLY A 42 -27.24 4.36 13.85
CA GLY A 42 -28.26 4.80 14.79
C GLY A 42 -28.27 6.33 14.81
N PRO A 43 -29.45 6.97 14.88
CA PRO A 43 -29.52 8.42 15.01
C PRO A 43 -28.80 8.87 16.29
N VAL A 44 -27.98 9.90 16.16
CA VAL A 44 -27.24 10.52 17.27
C VAL A 44 -28.26 11.05 18.27
N ILE A 45 -28.34 10.43 19.44
CA ILE A 45 -29.13 10.96 20.54
C ILE A 45 -28.34 12.12 21.12
N GLU A 46 -28.65 13.33 20.68
CA GLU A 46 -28.19 14.56 21.32
C GLU A 46 -28.87 14.70 22.68
N ALA A 47 -28.10 14.52 23.76
CA ALA A 47 -28.56 14.82 25.10
C ALA A 47 -28.60 16.35 25.28
N THR A 48 -29.79 16.94 25.16
CA THR A 48 -30.03 18.32 25.61
C THR A 48 -30.16 18.33 27.13
N LEU A 49 -29.20 18.96 27.80
CA LEU A 49 -29.34 19.34 29.20
C LEU A 49 -30.30 20.53 29.26
N VAL A 50 -31.55 20.31 29.70
CA VAL A 50 -32.47 21.41 30.02
C VAL A 50 -32.03 22.03 31.35
N GLY A 51 -31.04 22.91 31.27
CA GLY A 51 -30.65 23.82 32.34
C GLY A 51 -31.51 25.08 32.29
N LYS A 52 -32.23 25.35 33.38
CA LYS A 52 -32.96 26.60 33.56
C LYS A 52 -31.94 27.74 33.64
N VAL A 53 -32.17 28.80 32.85
CA VAL A 53 -31.65 30.19 32.93
C VAL A 53 -31.10 30.63 31.56
N GLY A 54 -31.78 31.57 30.92
CA GLY A 54 -31.35 32.22 29.68
C GLY A 54 -30.44 33.41 29.92
N ALA A 55 -29.47 33.63 29.03
CA ALA A 55 -28.83 34.93 28.69
C ALA A 55 -27.75 34.71 27.60
N PRO A 56 -27.36 35.75 26.81
CA PRO A 56 -27.07 35.64 25.38
C PRO A 56 -25.60 35.42 25.00
N VAL A 57 -25.40 35.02 23.74
CA VAL A 57 -24.12 34.68 23.08
C VAL A 57 -23.18 35.89 22.94
N PRO A 58 -21.87 35.76 23.28
CA PRO A 58 -20.84 36.68 22.82
C PRO A 58 -19.93 36.06 21.73
N THR A 59 -19.53 36.92 20.80
CA THR A 59 -18.66 36.73 19.64
C THR A 59 -17.21 36.33 19.98
N PRO A 60 -16.46 35.73 19.03
CA PRO A 60 -15.16 35.11 19.33
C PRO A 60 -13.98 36.08 19.19
N PRO A 61 -12.97 36.02 20.07
CA PRO A 61 -11.64 36.55 19.77
C PRO A 61 -10.57 35.47 19.58
N SER A 62 -9.52 35.95 18.93
CA SER A 62 -8.39 35.32 18.27
C SER A 62 -7.48 34.41 19.12
N LYS A 63 -6.70 33.62 18.36
CA LYS A 63 -5.67 32.63 18.68
C LYS A 63 -4.53 33.13 19.58
N THR A 64 -4.19 32.35 20.62
CA THR A 64 -2.79 32.16 21.12
C THR A 64 -2.65 30.78 21.83
N PRO A 65 -1.50 30.05 21.73
CA PRO A 65 -1.31 28.67 22.23
C PRO A 65 -1.09 28.52 23.76
N PRO A 66 -1.20 27.29 24.33
CA PRO A 66 -1.38 27.07 25.77
C PRO A 66 -0.09 26.79 26.56
N ALA A 67 -0.12 27.14 27.85
CA ALA A 67 0.80 26.69 28.90
C ALA A 67 0.01 25.92 29.99
N PRO A 68 0.65 25.04 30.79
CA PRO A 68 0.02 23.87 31.41
C PRO A 68 -0.69 24.12 32.78
N PRO A 69 -1.50 23.15 33.26
CA PRO A 69 -2.43 23.31 34.38
C PRO A 69 -1.77 23.27 35.77
N LYS A 70 -2.27 24.12 36.68
CA LYS A 70 -2.19 23.94 38.13
C LYS A 70 -3.59 23.77 38.72
N GLU A 71 -3.59 22.91 39.72
CA GLU A 71 -4.63 22.21 40.44
C GLU A 71 -5.58 23.13 41.23
N GLU A 72 -6.85 22.75 41.24
CA GLU A 72 -7.97 23.39 41.94
C GLU A 72 -8.11 22.81 43.35
N THR A 73 -8.07 23.67 44.37
CA THR A 73 -8.54 23.36 45.72
C THR A 73 -9.96 23.88 45.88
N ALA A 74 -10.87 23.09 46.44
CA ALA A 74 -12.13 23.59 46.99
C ALA A 74 -12.33 23.13 48.46
N PRO A 75 -12.75 24.03 49.38
CA PRO A 75 -13.21 23.76 50.76
C PRO A 75 -14.76 23.60 50.76
N PRO A 76 -15.60 23.83 51.83
CA PRO A 76 -15.47 24.24 53.26
C PRO A 76 -16.41 23.34 54.16
N PRO A 77 -17.03 23.70 55.34
CA PRO A 77 -17.20 25.00 56.00
C PRO A 77 -17.25 25.13 57.55
N ALA A 78 -17.11 26.42 57.93
CA ALA A 78 -17.74 27.22 58.99
C ALA A 78 -17.52 26.92 60.51
N SER A 79 -17.13 28.00 61.21
CA SER A 79 -17.08 28.13 62.67
C SER A 79 -17.57 29.52 63.11
N LYS A 80 -18.21 29.59 64.30
CA LYS A 80 -18.21 30.66 65.32
C LYS A 80 -19.34 30.43 66.36
N PRO A 81 -19.32 31.03 67.57
CA PRO A 81 -18.23 31.18 68.54
C PRO A 81 -18.66 30.83 70.00
N ALA A 82 -17.69 30.82 70.93
CA ALA A 82 -17.80 30.39 72.33
C ALA A 82 -18.17 31.48 73.37
N PRO A 83 -18.54 31.10 74.62
CA PRO A 83 -18.38 31.92 75.83
C PRO A 83 -17.36 31.32 76.84
N PRO A 84 -16.77 32.11 77.79
CA PRO A 84 -15.67 31.67 78.66
C PRO A 84 -16.13 31.48 80.16
N PRO A 85 -15.24 31.31 81.17
CA PRO A 85 -15.10 30.13 82.05
C PRO A 85 -15.52 30.41 83.52
N PRO A 86 -15.41 29.46 84.49
CA PRO A 86 -14.26 29.44 85.44
C PRO A 86 -13.98 28.04 86.08
N PRO A 87 -13.32 27.89 87.26
CA PRO A 87 -11.92 27.50 87.44
C PRO A 87 -11.68 26.07 88.04
N GLN A 88 -10.39 25.71 88.12
CA GLN A 88 -9.71 24.49 88.63
C GLN A 88 -10.30 23.79 89.88
N PRO A 89 -10.09 22.46 90.03
CA PRO A 89 -9.02 22.01 90.95
C PRO A 89 -8.25 20.71 90.55
N GLU A 90 -6.93 20.78 90.73
CA GLU A 90 -5.91 19.84 91.27
C GLU A 90 -5.98 18.28 91.18
N LYS A 91 -4.76 17.68 91.09
CA LYS A 91 -4.29 16.28 91.30
C LYS A 91 -4.22 15.44 90.00
N THR A 92 -3.14 14.75 89.59
CA THR A 92 -1.90 14.21 90.19
C THR A 92 -0.96 13.78 89.02
N PRO A 93 0.37 13.68 89.16
CA PRO A 93 1.25 13.25 88.05
C PRO A 93 1.49 11.73 88.01
N PRO A 94 1.45 11.06 86.84
CA PRO A 94 2.13 9.78 86.61
C PRO A 94 3.55 9.98 86.03
N PRO A 95 4.43 8.97 86.15
CA PRO A 95 5.87 9.15 86.09
C PRO A 95 6.44 9.19 84.66
N THR A 96 7.58 9.87 84.57
CA THR A 96 8.52 9.99 83.45
C THR A 96 8.76 8.71 82.64
N VAL A 97 8.41 8.75 81.35
CA VAL A 97 8.96 7.89 80.29
C VAL A 97 9.24 8.78 79.06
N GLN A 98 10.43 9.39 78.96
CA GLN A 98 10.78 10.29 77.83
C GLN A 98 12.10 9.94 77.12
N LYS A 99 12.85 8.94 77.60
CA LYS A 99 14.22 8.69 77.10
C LYS A 99 14.32 7.68 75.97
N ASN A 100 13.30 6.84 75.72
CA ASN A 100 13.33 5.85 74.63
C ASN A 100 12.73 6.34 73.30
N ASP A 101 11.83 7.32 73.32
CA ASP A 101 11.11 7.80 72.13
C ASP A 101 12.03 8.53 71.12
N ASN A 102 13.02 9.29 71.62
CA ASN A 102 13.95 10.04 70.78
C ASN A 102 14.87 9.14 69.93
N ARG A 103 15.28 7.97 70.46
CA ARG A 103 16.21 7.05 69.75
C ARG A 103 15.51 6.29 68.62
N ASP A 104 14.21 6.03 68.76
CA ASP A 104 13.41 5.39 67.72
C ASP A 104 13.02 6.41 66.63
N GLN A 105 12.80 7.68 66.99
CA GLN A 105 12.56 8.77 66.05
C GLN A 105 13.78 9.06 65.15
N GLU A 106 15.00 9.00 65.72
CA GLU A 106 16.26 9.18 64.98
C GLU A 106 16.49 8.07 63.95
N LYS A 107 16.19 6.81 64.30
CA LYS A 107 16.27 5.67 63.36
C LYS A 107 15.25 5.76 62.22
N ILE A 108 14.04 6.26 62.50
CA ILE A 108 13.01 6.46 61.46
C ILE A 108 13.46 7.56 60.49
N ALA A 109 14.07 8.63 60.99
CA ALA A 109 14.62 9.69 60.15
C ALA A 109 15.80 9.22 59.30
N GLU A 110 16.72 8.43 59.86
CA GLU A 110 17.84 7.83 59.13
C GLU A 110 17.37 6.87 58.03
N MET A 111 16.41 5.97 58.34
CA MET A 111 15.82 5.09 57.32
C MET A 111 15.08 5.86 56.23
N ALA A 112 14.41 6.96 56.57
CA ALA A 112 13.75 7.82 55.58
C ALA A 112 14.78 8.50 54.66
N GLN A 113 15.92 8.94 55.19
CA GLN A 113 17.01 9.52 54.39
C GLN A 113 17.66 8.48 53.46
N ILE A 114 17.97 7.29 53.96
CA ILE A 114 18.53 6.19 53.15
C ILE A 114 17.55 5.81 52.02
N LYS A 115 16.26 5.69 52.33
CA LYS A 115 15.23 5.37 51.32
C LYS A 115 15.08 6.49 50.29
N ALA A 116 15.18 7.75 50.69
CA ALA A 116 15.15 8.90 49.79
C ALA A 116 16.39 8.96 48.88
N GLU A 117 17.58 8.66 49.40
CA GLU A 117 18.82 8.59 48.62
C GLU A 117 18.79 7.42 47.62
N GLN A 118 18.32 6.24 48.05
CA GLN A 118 18.13 5.10 47.16
C GLN A 118 17.12 5.39 46.06
N ALA A 119 16.01 6.07 46.38
CA ALA A 119 15.02 6.48 45.39
C ALA A 119 15.62 7.46 44.35
N LYS A 120 16.42 8.44 44.80
CA LYS A 120 17.13 9.38 43.90
C LYS A 120 18.12 8.66 42.97
N LYS A 121 18.93 7.74 43.50
CA LYS A 121 19.88 6.95 42.69
C LYS A 121 19.16 6.08 41.66
N ALA A 122 18.06 5.44 42.05
CA ALA A 122 17.25 4.63 41.14
C ALA A 122 16.57 5.48 40.04
N GLU A 123 16.15 6.71 40.34
CA GLU A 123 15.62 7.64 39.35
C GLU A 123 16.70 8.12 38.37
N GLU A 124 17.87 8.50 38.88
CA GLU A 124 19.02 8.90 38.05
C GLU A 124 19.46 7.78 37.10
N GLU A 125 19.52 6.53 37.59
CA GLU A 125 19.85 5.38 36.77
C GLU A 125 18.81 5.13 35.67
N LYS A 126 17.51 5.24 35.98
CA LYS A 126 16.44 5.15 34.98
C LYS A 126 16.53 6.25 33.92
N VAL A 127 16.84 7.48 34.33
CA VAL A 127 17.04 8.60 33.39
C VAL A 127 18.24 8.32 32.48
N ARG A 128 19.34 7.83 33.04
CA ARG A 128 20.53 7.46 32.27
C ARG A 128 20.27 6.31 31.29
N GLN A 129 19.56 5.26 31.72
CA GLN A 129 19.16 4.15 30.85
C GLN A 129 18.27 4.64 29.70
N LYS A 130 17.29 5.50 30.00
CA LYS A 130 16.40 6.08 28.97
C LYS A 130 17.15 6.96 27.97
N GLN A 131 18.17 7.70 28.41
CA GLN A 131 19.02 8.47 27.50
C GLN A 131 19.83 7.58 26.57
N ILE A 132 20.41 6.48 27.09
CA ILE A 132 21.15 5.51 26.28
C ILE A 132 20.23 4.83 25.26
N GLU A 133 19.04 4.40 25.67
CA GLU A 133 18.06 3.77 24.78
C GLU A 133 17.62 4.74 23.67
N LEU A 134 17.34 6.01 24.03
CA LEU A 134 16.99 7.04 23.04
C LEU A 134 18.14 7.31 22.06
N GLN A 135 19.39 7.28 22.52
CA GLN A 135 20.55 7.47 21.65
C GLN A 135 20.75 6.28 20.70
N GLN A 136 20.63 5.04 21.21
CA GLN A 136 20.68 3.82 20.39
C GLN A 136 19.55 3.78 19.35
N GLU A 137 18.33 4.20 19.71
CA GLU A 137 17.22 4.26 18.77
C GLU A 137 17.47 5.28 17.66
N LYS A 138 18.04 6.45 17.99
CA LYS A 138 18.43 7.46 16.99
C LYS A 138 19.51 6.95 16.05
N GLU A 139 20.57 6.33 16.58
CA GLU A 139 21.64 5.74 15.77
C GLU A 139 21.11 4.64 14.85
N ARG A 140 20.21 3.78 15.34
CA ARG A 140 19.58 2.73 14.54
C ARG A 140 18.73 3.33 13.41
N LYS A 141 17.93 4.36 13.70
CA LYS A 141 17.11 5.06 12.69
C LYS A 141 17.96 5.76 11.64
N GLU A 142 19.07 6.37 12.04
CA GLU A 142 20.01 7.02 11.11
C GLU A 142 20.71 5.98 10.22
N ALA A 143 21.16 4.85 10.79
CA ALA A 143 21.75 3.76 10.03
C ALA A 143 20.75 3.17 9.01
N GLU A 144 19.51 2.92 9.42
CA GLU A 144 18.45 2.42 8.53
C GLU A 144 18.11 3.43 7.42
N ALA A 145 18.05 4.72 7.74
CA ALA A 145 17.82 5.78 6.75
C ALA A 145 18.96 5.84 5.73
N LYS A 146 20.21 5.73 6.18
CA LYS A 146 21.39 5.71 5.32
C LYS A 146 21.41 4.48 4.41
N GLU A 147 21.08 3.30 4.96
CA GLU A 147 20.98 2.07 4.16
C GLU A 147 19.90 2.17 3.09
N LYS A 148 18.71 2.69 3.44
CA LYS A 148 17.63 2.93 2.46
C LYS A 148 18.06 3.91 1.37
N GLN A 149 18.74 5.00 1.73
CA GLN A 149 19.27 5.94 0.75
C GLN A 149 20.28 5.30 -0.19
N GLU A 150 21.19 4.47 0.32
CA GLU A 150 22.15 3.74 -0.50
C GLU A 150 21.47 2.74 -1.44
N GLN A 151 20.46 2.00 -0.95
CA GLN A 151 19.68 1.09 -1.78
C GLN A 151 18.93 1.83 -2.90
N ILE A 152 18.30 2.97 -2.59
CA ILE A 152 17.62 3.80 -3.60
C ILE A 152 18.62 4.32 -4.64
N GLN A 153 19.82 4.75 -4.22
CA GLN A 153 20.85 5.19 -5.16
C GLN A 153 21.33 4.05 -6.07
N LYS A 154 21.57 2.85 -5.52
CA LYS A 154 21.94 1.66 -6.31
C LYS A 154 20.86 1.28 -7.31
N GLN A 155 19.59 1.28 -6.90
CA GLN A 155 18.45 1.02 -7.81
C GLN A 155 18.35 2.07 -8.91
N LEU A 156 18.56 3.35 -8.59
CA LEU A 156 18.53 4.42 -9.59
C LEU A 156 19.67 4.29 -10.60
N GLU A 157 20.87 3.93 -10.14
CA GLU A 157 22.02 3.66 -11.02
C GLU A 157 21.78 2.45 -11.93
N GLU A 158 21.22 1.37 -11.39
CA GLU A 158 20.89 0.17 -12.17
C GLU A 158 19.84 0.48 -13.24
N ILE A 159 18.76 1.18 -12.89
CA ILE A 159 17.75 1.65 -13.84
C ILE A 159 18.38 2.55 -14.91
N ARG A 160 19.30 3.44 -14.54
CA ARG A 160 19.99 4.32 -15.51
C ARG A 160 20.87 3.50 -16.46
N LYS A 161 21.58 2.50 -15.95
CA LYS A 161 22.41 1.59 -16.75
C LYS A 161 21.56 0.75 -17.70
N GLU A 162 20.44 0.23 -17.23
CA GLU A 162 19.49 -0.54 -18.05
C GLU A 162 18.89 0.32 -19.17
N ARG A 163 18.43 1.54 -18.85
CA ARG A 163 17.94 2.47 -19.88
C ARG A 163 19.00 2.80 -20.92
N ALA A 164 20.24 3.08 -20.49
CA ALA A 164 21.34 3.34 -21.41
C ALA A 164 21.67 2.12 -22.30
N ALA A 165 21.59 0.90 -21.75
CA ALA A 165 21.78 -0.32 -22.52
C ALA A 165 20.64 -0.55 -23.53
N ASN A 166 19.39 -0.32 -23.13
CA ASN A 166 18.22 -0.44 -24.01
C ASN A 166 18.24 0.62 -25.12
N GLU A 167 18.64 1.86 -24.82
CA GLU A 167 18.79 2.92 -25.83
C GLU A 167 19.88 2.55 -26.86
N LYS A 168 21.03 2.02 -26.41
CA LYS A 168 22.07 1.52 -27.32
C LYS A 168 21.57 0.38 -28.20
N LYS A 169 20.85 -0.60 -27.63
CA LYS A 169 20.24 -1.69 -28.40
C LYS A 169 19.24 -1.17 -29.44
N LEU A 170 18.40 -0.20 -29.07
CA LEU A 170 17.44 0.41 -29.99
C LEU A 170 18.14 1.17 -31.13
N LYS A 171 19.20 1.92 -30.83
CA LYS A 171 20.01 2.60 -31.85
C LYS A 171 20.65 1.61 -32.82
N LEU A 172 21.27 0.55 -32.30
CA LEU A 172 21.89 -0.49 -33.12
C LEU A 172 20.87 -1.24 -33.98
N ALA A 173 19.70 -1.57 -33.42
CA ALA A 173 18.60 -2.18 -34.17
C ALA A 173 18.10 -1.26 -35.29
N LYS A 174 17.94 0.05 -35.01
CA LYS A 174 17.53 1.05 -36.01
C LYS A 174 18.56 1.20 -37.13
N GLU A 175 19.85 1.20 -36.80
CA GLU A 175 20.93 1.26 -37.79
C GLU A 175 20.95 0.01 -38.68
N LYS A 176 20.82 -1.19 -38.09
CA LYS A 176 20.72 -2.44 -38.84
C LYS A 176 19.50 -2.48 -39.77
N MET A 177 18.35 -1.98 -39.32
CA MET A 177 17.16 -1.86 -40.17
C MET A 177 17.38 -0.90 -41.34
N ARG A 178 18.07 0.22 -41.13
CA ARG A 178 18.44 1.14 -42.24
C ARG A 178 19.37 0.47 -43.24
N GLN A 179 20.39 -0.25 -42.76
CA GLN A 179 21.30 -0.98 -43.65
C GLN A 179 20.58 -2.03 -44.50
N LEU A 180 19.61 -2.75 -43.93
CA LEU A 180 18.80 -3.71 -44.67
C LEU A 180 17.89 -3.03 -45.72
N ASP A 181 17.26 -1.91 -45.38
CA ASP A 181 16.45 -1.12 -46.32
C ASP A 181 17.29 -0.58 -47.49
N ASP A 182 18.49 -0.06 -47.20
CA ASP A 182 19.41 0.43 -48.23
C ASP A 182 19.90 -0.71 -49.15
N LEU A 183 20.23 -1.88 -48.60
CA LEU A 183 20.58 -3.06 -49.39
C LEU A 183 19.42 -3.53 -50.28
N GLN A 184 18.19 -3.55 -49.75
CA GLN A 184 16.99 -3.92 -50.51
C GLN A 184 16.73 -2.93 -51.64
N LYS A 185 16.88 -1.61 -51.39
CA LYS A 185 16.78 -0.57 -52.43
C LYS A 185 17.84 -0.77 -53.51
N GLN A 186 19.09 -1.03 -53.15
CA GLN A 186 20.16 -1.29 -54.12
C GLN A 186 19.88 -2.54 -54.97
N GLN A 187 19.39 -3.63 -54.37
CA GLN A 187 18.98 -4.84 -55.11
C GLN A 187 17.81 -4.57 -56.06
N SER A 188 16.80 -3.81 -55.64
CA SER A 188 15.67 -3.43 -56.50
C SER A 188 16.04 -2.44 -57.62
N SER A 189 17.12 -1.67 -57.43
CA SER A 189 17.64 -0.72 -58.43
C SER A 189 18.49 -1.41 -59.51
N ALA A 190 18.96 -2.63 -59.26
CA ALA A 190 19.81 -3.40 -60.16
C ALA A 190 19.03 -4.37 -61.07
N LYS A 191 17.92 -3.91 -61.70
CA LYS A 191 17.40 -4.34 -63.04
C LYS A 191 15.97 -3.83 -63.26
N PRO A 192 15.76 -3.03 -64.33
CA PRO A 192 14.54 -3.14 -65.13
C PRO A 192 14.94 -3.57 -66.55
N VAL A 193 14.72 -4.85 -66.89
CA VAL A 193 14.62 -5.24 -68.30
C VAL A 193 13.23 -4.82 -68.77
N LYS A 194 13.20 -3.87 -69.69
CA LYS A 194 11.99 -3.36 -70.36
C LYS A 194 11.16 -4.51 -70.95
N ALA A 195 9.88 -4.56 -70.61
CA ALA A 195 8.83 -5.21 -71.41
C ALA A 195 7.72 -4.16 -71.69
N PRO A 196 7.08 -4.18 -72.87
CA PRO A 196 6.13 -3.15 -73.31
C PRO A 196 4.78 -3.22 -72.56
N PRO A 197 3.96 -2.15 -72.58
CA PRO A 197 2.77 -2.04 -71.76
C PRO A 197 1.62 -2.84 -72.37
N VAL A 198 0.96 -3.66 -71.54
CA VAL A 198 -0.37 -4.20 -71.83
C VAL A 198 -1.29 -3.68 -70.75
N ASP A 199 -2.29 -2.91 -71.18
CA ASP A 199 -3.36 -2.38 -70.35
C ASP A 199 -4.18 -3.53 -69.72
N VAL A 200 -4.28 -3.54 -68.39
CA VAL A 200 -5.30 -4.29 -67.65
C VAL A 200 -5.71 -3.46 -66.42
N PRO A 201 -7.00 -3.18 -66.18
CA PRO A 201 -7.43 -2.31 -65.09
C PRO A 201 -7.49 -3.06 -63.75
N GLU A 202 -7.15 -2.33 -62.69
CA GLU A 202 -7.64 -2.41 -61.30
C GLU A 202 -8.09 -3.79 -60.78
N ALA A 203 -7.21 -4.46 -60.03
CA ALA A 203 -7.60 -5.44 -59.02
C ALA A 203 -6.54 -5.56 -57.91
N ALA A 204 -6.95 -5.12 -56.71
CA ALA A 204 -6.71 -5.73 -55.40
C ALA A 204 -5.40 -6.50 -55.13
N GLU A 205 -4.69 -6.02 -54.10
CA GLU A 205 -4.04 -6.83 -53.07
C GLU A 205 -3.13 -8.00 -53.53
N ALA A 206 -1.90 -7.67 -53.92
CA ALA A 206 -0.81 -8.64 -53.86
C ALA A 206 -0.17 -8.63 -52.46
N ARG A 207 -0.84 -9.23 -51.46
CA ARG A 207 -0.17 -9.76 -50.27
C ARG A 207 0.10 -11.25 -50.49
N THR A 208 1.39 -11.58 -50.49
CA THR A 208 2.01 -12.83 -49.99
C THR A 208 1.15 -14.10 -50.06
N GLY A 209 1.50 -14.99 -50.99
CA GLY A 209 1.01 -16.37 -51.01
C GLY A 209 1.22 -17.07 -49.67
N ALA A 210 0.22 -17.88 -49.30
CA ALA A 210 -0.06 -18.51 -48.00
C ALA A 210 -0.78 -17.59 -46.99
N ASN A 211 -2.09 -17.35 -47.14
CA ASN A 211 -2.84 -16.69 -46.06
C ASN A 211 -4.38 -16.82 -45.99
N GLY A 212 -5.03 -17.71 -46.73
CA GLY A 212 -6.52 -17.79 -46.72
C GLY A 212 -7.11 -18.28 -45.39
N THR A 213 -6.51 -19.31 -44.79
CA THR A 213 -7.01 -19.93 -43.56
C THR A 213 -6.59 -19.17 -42.31
N ASP A 214 -5.33 -18.73 -42.26
CA ASP A 214 -4.77 -18.11 -41.05
C ASP A 214 -5.30 -16.68 -40.85
N SER A 215 -5.55 -15.93 -41.94
CA SER A 215 -6.20 -14.62 -41.84
C SER A 215 -7.65 -14.71 -41.39
N SER A 216 -8.41 -15.70 -41.88
CA SER A 216 -9.79 -15.95 -41.47
C SER A 216 -9.86 -16.39 -40.01
N LEU A 217 -9.00 -17.33 -39.60
CA LEU A 217 -8.97 -17.84 -38.24
C LEU A 217 -8.50 -16.76 -37.25
N LEU A 218 -7.57 -15.89 -37.65
CA LEU A 218 -7.17 -14.73 -36.85
C LEU A 218 -8.30 -13.71 -36.68
N ALA A 219 -9.08 -13.45 -37.73
CA ALA A 219 -10.23 -12.56 -37.66
C ALA A 219 -11.32 -13.14 -36.74
N GLU A 220 -11.59 -14.43 -36.84
CA GLU A 220 -12.49 -15.15 -35.95
C GLU A 220 -11.99 -15.09 -34.50
N TYR A 221 -10.71 -15.33 -34.29
CA TYR A 221 -10.07 -15.26 -32.99
C TYR A 221 -10.23 -13.89 -32.33
N SER A 222 -9.94 -12.82 -33.07
CA SER A 222 -10.11 -11.45 -32.58
C SER A 222 -11.56 -11.13 -32.22
N SER A 223 -12.52 -11.64 -33.01
CA SER A 223 -13.95 -11.44 -32.78
C SER A 223 -14.43 -12.22 -31.56
N ALA A 224 -13.93 -13.44 -31.34
CA ALA A 224 -14.23 -14.23 -30.16
C ALA A 224 -13.76 -13.52 -28.88
N ILE A 225 -12.57 -12.92 -28.88
CA ILE A 225 -12.07 -12.11 -27.75
C ILE A 225 -12.99 -10.92 -27.50
N VAL A 226 -13.27 -10.12 -28.55
CA VAL A 226 -14.16 -8.95 -28.42
C VAL A 226 -15.51 -9.37 -27.84
N LYS A 227 -16.08 -10.48 -28.34
CA LYS A 227 -17.34 -11.01 -27.85
C LYS A 227 -17.29 -11.35 -26.37
N VAL A 228 -16.34 -12.15 -25.91
CA VAL A 228 -16.26 -12.55 -24.50
C VAL A 228 -16.01 -11.33 -23.59
N VAL A 229 -15.21 -10.36 -24.03
CA VAL A 229 -15.00 -9.11 -23.28
C VAL A 229 -16.29 -8.29 -23.19
N THR A 230 -17.02 -8.14 -24.30
CA THR A 230 -18.30 -7.41 -24.32
C THR A 230 -19.36 -8.11 -23.48
N ASP A 231 -19.48 -9.44 -23.56
CA ASP A 231 -20.43 -10.24 -22.78
C ASP A 231 -20.17 -10.14 -21.26
N ASN A 232 -18.91 -9.94 -20.86
CA ASN A 232 -18.51 -9.78 -19.45
C ASN A 232 -18.47 -8.33 -18.97
N TRP A 233 -18.82 -7.37 -19.83
CA TRP A 233 -18.78 -5.97 -19.49
C TRP A 233 -19.99 -5.55 -18.66
N ASN A 234 -19.73 -5.24 -17.39
CA ASN A 234 -20.73 -4.60 -16.55
C ASN A 234 -20.76 -3.09 -16.85
N ARG A 235 -21.60 -2.71 -17.80
CA ARG A 235 -21.73 -1.33 -18.28
C ARG A 235 -22.29 -0.41 -17.17
N PRO A 236 -21.59 0.66 -16.79
CA PRO A 236 -22.14 1.71 -15.92
C PRO A 236 -23.34 2.41 -16.58
N ASP A 237 -24.33 2.79 -15.79
CA ASP A 237 -25.51 3.52 -16.27
C ASP A 237 -25.15 4.90 -16.87
N THR A 238 -24.02 5.47 -16.44
CA THR A 238 -23.51 6.76 -16.91
C THR A 238 -22.75 6.68 -18.23
N THR A 239 -22.59 5.48 -18.83
CA THR A 239 -21.81 5.31 -20.05
C THR A 239 -22.57 5.83 -21.29
N PRO A 240 -22.01 6.81 -22.03
CA PRO A 240 -22.64 7.33 -23.24
C PRO A 240 -22.60 6.31 -24.38
N SER A 241 -23.54 6.40 -25.31
CA SER A 241 -23.48 5.70 -26.59
C SER A 241 -22.29 6.18 -27.44
N GLY A 242 -21.69 5.31 -28.23
CA GLY A 242 -20.58 5.64 -29.13
C GLY A 242 -19.20 5.59 -28.46
N VAL A 243 -19.06 4.87 -27.35
CA VAL A 243 -17.74 4.60 -26.75
C VAL A 243 -16.89 3.81 -27.75
N ARG A 244 -15.66 4.27 -27.95
CA ARG A 244 -14.62 3.61 -28.76
C ARG A 244 -13.28 3.78 -28.05
N CYS A 245 -12.69 2.66 -27.64
CA CYS A 245 -11.39 2.66 -26.98
C CYS A 245 -10.50 1.57 -27.57
N THR A 246 -9.24 1.91 -27.81
CA THR A 246 -8.25 0.92 -28.23
C THR A 246 -7.67 0.25 -26.99
N ILE A 247 -7.81 -1.06 -26.91
CA ILE A 247 -7.36 -1.88 -25.78
C ILE A 247 -6.19 -2.74 -26.26
N THR A 248 -5.12 -2.76 -25.47
CA THR A 248 -4.02 -3.69 -25.64
C THR A 248 -3.99 -4.67 -24.47
N ILE A 249 -4.00 -5.95 -24.78
CA ILE A 249 -3.98 -7.07 -23.83
C ILE A 249 -2.68 -7.83 -24.02
N THR A 250 -2.03 -8.18 -22.91
CA THR A 250 -0.95 -9.19 -22.90
C THR A 250 -1.44 -10.44 -22.19
N GLN A 251 -1.31 -11.59 -22.83
CA GLN A 251 -1.79 -12.88 -22.35
C GLN A 251 -0.75 -13.99 -22.49
N ILE A 252 -0.91 -15.08 -21.74
CA ILE A 252 -0.08 -16.28 -21.86
C ILE A 252 -0.84 -17.40 -22.59
N PRO A 253 -0.16 -18.42 -23.14
CA PRO A 253 -0.83 -19.60 -23.68
C PRO A 253 -1.83 -20.18 -22.66
N GLY A 254 -3.04 -20.49 -23.12
CA GLY A 254 -4.17 -20.83 -22.24
C GLY A 254 -5.14 -19.66 -21.98
N GLY A 255 -4.86 -18.46 -22.47
CA GLY A 255 -5.81 -17.33 -22.48
C GLY A 255 -5.84 -16.47 -21.22
N THR A 256 -4.98 -16.74 -20.24
CA THR A 256 -4.87 -15.90 -19.03
C THR A 256 -4.24 -14.55 -19.37
N VAL A 257 -4.88 -13.46 -18.92
CA VAL A 257 -4.41 -12.10 -19.18
C VAL A 257 -3.52 -11.63 -18.04
N ILE A 258 -2.32 -11.17 -18.37
CA ILE A 258 -1.32 -10.67 -17.42
C ILE A 258 -1.19 -9.14 -17.44
N ASN A 259 -1.69 -8.49 -18.50
CA ASN A 259 -1.72 -7.02 -18.57
C ASN A 259 -2.89 -6.55 -19.44
N THR A 260 -3.46 -5.40 -19.07
CA THR A 260 -4.52 -4.74 -19.84
C THR A 260 -4.31 -3.23 -19.77
N SER A 261 -4.17 -2.60 -20.93
CA SER A 261 -4.05 -1.15 -21.04
C SER A 261 -5.02 -0.60 -22.08
N ILE A 262 -5.52 0.61 -21.80
CA ILE A 262 -6.29 1.39 -22.77
C ILE A 262 -5.32 2.43 -23.33
N VAL A 263 -5.22 2.47 -24.65
CA VAL A 263 -4.33 3.38 -25.38
C VAL A 263 -5.17 4.33 -26.24
N SER A 264 -4.59 5.48 -26.57
CA SER A 264 -5.24 6.43 -27.47
C SER A 264 -5.40 5.82 -28.88
N PRO A 265 -6.54 6.04 -29.56
CA PRO A 265 -7.68 6.85 -29.14
C PRO A 265 -8.65 6.11 -28.19
N CYS A 266 -9.17 6.84 -27.20
CA CYS A 266 -10.28 6.44 -26.34
C CYS A 266 -11.10 7.66 -25.94
N ASN A 267 -12.41 7.63 -26.20
CA ASN A 267 -13.33 8.74 -25.90
C ASN A 267 -14.16 8.51 -24.61
N ALA A 268 -13.91 7.42 -23.89
CA ALA A 268 -14.61 7.10 -22.65
C ALA A 268 -14.02 7.83 -21.45
N ASP A 269 -14.87 8.15 -20.47
CA ASP A 269 -14.47 8.65 -19.16
C ASP A 269 -13.77 7.56 -18.32
N MET A 270 -13.14 7.95 -17.21
CA MET A 270 -12.37 7.01 -16.38
C MET A 270 -13.20 5.88 -15.76
N VAL A 271 -14.48 6.11 -15.44
CA VAL A 271 -15.35 5.09 -14.85
C VAL A 271 -15.65 4.01 -15.90
N THR A 272 -16.04 4.44 -17.11
CA THR A 272 -16.25 3.55 -18.24
C THR A 272 -14.97 2.81 -18.64
N GLN A 273 -13.81 3.49 -18.66
CA GLN A 273 -12.52 2.84 -18.92
C GLN A 273 -12.19 1.75 -17.89
N ASN A 274 -12.44 2.01 -16.60
CA ASN A 274 -12.20 1.02 -15.55
C ASN A 274 -13.16 -0.17 -15.65
N SER A 275 -14.43 0.04 -15.99
CA SER A 275 -15.37 -1.07 -16.20
C SER A 275 -14.99 -1.94 -17.40
N ILE A 276 -14.47 -1.34 -18.48
CA ILE A 276 -13.92 -2.07 -19.63
C ILE A 276 -12.71 -2.93 -19.21
N LYS A 277 -11.77 -2.38 -18.42
CA LYS A 277 -10.64 -3.18 -17.90
C LYS A 277 -11.12 -4.33 -17.02
N GLN A 278 -12.13 -4.11 -16.19
CA GLN A 278 -12.74 -5.18 -15.38
C GLN A 278 -13.40 -6.26 -16.24
N ALA A 279 -14.01 -5.89 -17.36
CA ALA A 279 -14.58 -6.82 -18.32
C ALA A 279 -13.52 -7.77 -18.88
N VAL A 280 -12.34 -7.25 -19.23
CA VAL A 280 -11.20 -8.06 -19.68
C VAL A 280 -10.73 -9.03 -18.60
N THR A 281 -10.67 -8.59 -17.34
CA THR A 281 -10.31 -9.47 -16.22
C THR A 281 -11.35 -10.56 -15.98
N LYS A 282 -12.65 -10.23 -16.09
CA LYS A 282 -13.76 -11.20 -15.93
C LYS A 282 -13.85 -12.18 -17.09
N ALA A 283 -13.48 -11.76 -18.29
CA ALA A 283 -13.43 -12.58 -19.48
C ALA A 283 -12.34 -13.67 -19.45
N GLN A 284 -11.49 -13.71 -18.43
CA GLN A 284 -10.43 -14.71 -18.33
C GLN A 284 -10.98 -16.11 -17.99
N PRO A 285 -10.43 -17.19 -18.57
CA PRO A 285 -9.44 -17.17 -19.65
C PRO A 285 -10.07 -16.78 -21.00
N LEU A 286 -9.34 -15.95 -21.77
CA LEU A 286 -9.72 -15.61 -23.14
C LEU A 286 -9.72 -16.86 -24.04
N PRO A 287 -10.46 -16.84 -25.15
CA PRO A 287 -10.44 -17.94 -26.13
C PRO A 287 -9.01 -18.34 -26.50
N TYR A 288 -8.77 -19.64 -26.57
CA TYR A 288 -7.45 -20.19 -26.88
C TYR A 288 -7.57 -21.52 -27.62
N LYS A 289 -8.43 -22.41 -27.13
CA LYS A 289 -8.71 -23.69 -27.80
C LYS A 289 -9.28 -23.46 -29.20
N GLY A 290 -8.66 -24.07 -30.20
CA GLY A 290 -9.00 -23.89 -31.62
C GLY A 290 -8.32 -22.69 -32.30
N TYR A 291 -7.63 -21.85 -31.53
CA TYR A 291 -6.92 -20.66 -32.03
C TYR A 291 -5.41 -20.73 -31.77
N GLU A 292 -4.87 -21.91 -31.41
CA GLU A 292 -3.47 -22.07 -31.01
C GLU A 292 -2.49 -21.67 -32.11
N SER A 293 -2.83 -21.91 -33.38
CA SER A 293 -2.01 -21.55 -34.55
C SER A 293 -1.95 -20.04 -34.82
N VAL A 294 -2.99 -19.31 -34.40
CA VAL A 294 -3.11 -17.84 -34.57
C VAL A 294 -2.98 -17.09 -33.24
N PHE A 295 -2.55 -17.76 -32.18
CA PHE A 295 -2.40 -17.18 -30.86
C PHE A 295 -1.42 -16.00 -30.89
N GLN A 296 -1.84 -14.89 -30.29
CA GLN A 296 -1.03 -13.69 -30.15
C GLN A 296 -0.87 -13.34 -28.67
N ARG A 297 0.39 -13.20 -28.22
CA ARG A 297 0.70 -12.79 -26.84
C ARG A 297 0.23 -11.37 -26.55
N ASN A 298 0.40 -10.47 -27.51
CA ASN A 298 -0.04 -9.08 -27.41
C ASN A 298 -1.12 -8.83 -28.45
N ILE A 299 -2.32 -8.51 -28.02
CA ILE A 299 -3.48 -8.29 -28.88
C ILE A 299 -3.94 -6.86 -28.70
N THR A 300 -4.19 -6.18 -29.81
CA THR A 300 -4.78 -4.84 -29.81
C THR A 300 -6.08 -4.87 -30.60
N PHE A 301 -7.17 -4.45 -29.98
CA PHE A 301 -8.48 -4.32 -30.64
C PHE A 301 -9.22 -3.06 -30.18
N THR A 302 -10.19 -2.63 -30.98
CA THR A 302 -11.06 -1.50 -30.63
C THR A 302 -12.33 -2.03 -29.99
N PHE A 303 -12.53 -1.70 -28.72
CA PHE A 303 -13.79 -1.90 -28.02
C PHE A 303 -14.78 -0.82 -28.44
N LYS A 304 -16.01 -1.21 -28.78
CA LYS A 304 -17.06 -0.30 -29.24
C LYS A 304 -18.37 -0.59 -28.50
N TYR A 305 -19.07 0.46 -28.10
CA TYR A 305 -20.45 0.38 -27.61
C TYR A 305 -21.27 1.45 -28.31
N ASP A 306 -22.35 1.04 -28.97
CA ASP A 306 -23.20 1.91 -29.80
C ASP A 306 -24.51 2.33 -29.13
N GLY A 307 -24.84 1.78 -27.95
CA GLY A 307 -26.06 2.13 -27.22
C GLY A 307 -27.19 1.10 -27.31
N SER A 308 -26.95 -0.07 -27.92
CA SER A 308 -27.91 -1.17 -28.02
C SER A 308 -27.75 -2.24 -26.93
#